data_AF-A0A7W7LNL7-F1
#
_entry.id   AF-A0A7W7LNL7-F1
#
_cell.length_a   1.000
_cell.length_b   1.000
_cell.length_c   1.000
_cell.angle_alpha   90.00
_cell.angle_beta   90.00
_cell.angle_gamma   90.00
#
_symmetry.space_group_name_H-M   'P 1'
#
loop_
_entity.id
_entity.type
_entity.pdbx_description
1 polymer ?
#
loop_
_entity_poly.entity_id
_entity_poly.type
_entity_poly.pdbx_seq_one_letter_code
_entity_poly.pdbx_strand_id
1 'polypeptide(L)'
;MAFLLNNLPWAADGYESVDQDVEDIRRLHAECTAALPGDRKPGHVHVGLCPAVLDDRPCCAQLTASAASHRIRCGSCGTEWVGMDAWRGLRRAQEGTASPVRSTAAIG
;
A
#
# COMPACT_ATOMS: atom_id res chain seq x y z
N MET A 1 -1.72 0.04 22.84
CA MET A 1 -1.24 -1.19 23.50
C MET A 1 -2.31 -1.90 24.33
N ALA A 2 -3.22 -1.16 24.99
CA ALA A 2 -4.32 -1.73 25.79
C ALA A 2 -5.28 -2.68 25.03
N PHE A 3 -5.53 -2.43 23.75
CA PHE A 3 -6.41 -3.28 22.93
C PHE A 3 -5.92 -4.74 22.85
N LEU A 4 -4.63 -4.96 22.57
CA LEU A 4 -4.08 -6.31 22.50
C LEU A 4 -4.10 -6.99 23.88
N LEU A 5 -3.73 -6.27 24.94
CA LEU A 5 -3.74 -6.81 26.31
C LEU A 5 -5.13 -7.29 26.76
N ASN A 6 -6.20 -6.60 26.35
CA ASN A 6 -7.57 -6.95 26.75
C ASN A 6 -8.18 -8.09 25.94
N ASN A 7 -7.69 -8.34 24.72
CA ASN A 7 -8.33 -9.27 23.78
C ASN A 7 -7.52 -10.54 23.54
N LEU A 8 -6.18 -10.48 23.67
CA LEU A 8 -5.30 -11.62 23.42
C LEU A 8 -5.53 -12.81 24.37
N PRO A 9 -5.79 -12.62 25.69
CA PRO A 9 -6.00 -13.74 26.60
C PRO A 9 -7.22 -14.60 26.24
N TRP A 10 -8.37 -13.98 25.96
CA TRP A 10 -9.57 -14.70 25.51
C TRP A 10 -9.37 -15.37 24.16
N ALA A 11 -8.66 -14.71 23.24
CA ALA A 11 -8.34 -15.31 21.94
C ALA A 11 -7.42 -16.53 22.07
N ALA A 12 -6.49 -16.54 23.04
CA ALA A 12 -5.58 -17.65 23.27
C ALA A 12 -6.24 -18.81 24.06
N ASP A 13 -7.20 -18.53 24.94
CA ASP A 13 -7.91 -19.53 25.75
C ASP A 13 -8.74 -20.50 24.91
N GLY A 14 -9.14 -20.08 23.70
CA GLY A 14 -9.85 -20.92 22.73
C GLY A 14 -8.96 -21.88 21.93
N TYR A 15 -7.63 -21.79 22.05
CA TYR A 15 -6.67 -22.60 21.31
C TYR A 15 -6.04 -23.65 22.22
N GLU A 16 -6.23 -24.93 21.90
CA GLU A 16 -5.63 -26.06 22.63
C GLU A 16 -4.12 -26.15 22.36
N SER A 17 -3.66 -25.72 21.18
CA SER A 17 -2.25 -25.59 20.86
C SER A 17 -1.97 -24.49 19.83
N VAL A 18 -0.73 -24.00 19.83
CA VAL A 18 -0.26 -23.00 18.85
C VAL A 18 -0.34 -23.52 17.41
N ASP A 19 -0.22 -24.83 17.22
CA ASP A 19 -0.19 -25.45 15.89
C ASP A 19 -1.56 -25.98 15.42
N GLN A 20 -2.62 -25.84 16.23
CA GLN A 20 -3.94 -26.45 16.02
C GLN A 20 -4.52 -26.17 14.62
N ASP A 21 -4.35 -24.95 14.12
CA ASP A 21 -4.93 -24.50 12.85
C ASP A 21 -3.92 -24.42 11.71
N VAL A 22 -2.66 -24.88 11.91
CA VAL A 22 -1.59 -24.67 10.93
C VAL A 22 -1.94 -25.28 9.57
N GLU A 23 -2.55 -26.47 9.55
CA GLU A 23 -2.93 -27.13 8.30
C GLU A 23 -4.12 -26.44 7.62
N ASP A 24 -5.09 -25.95 8.40
CA ASP A 24 -6.23 -25.20 7.88
C ASP A 24 -5.79 -23.85 7.30
N ILE A 25 -4.86 -23.15 7.97
CA ILE A 25 -4.26 -21.91 7.46
C ILE A 25 -3.49 -22.18 6.16
N ARG A 26 -2.71 -23.26 6.09
CA ARG A 26 -1.99 -23.66 4.86
C ARG A 26 -2.95 -23.98 3.72
N ARG A 27 -4.02 -24.72 4.00
CA ARG A 27 -5.08 -25.04 3.03
C ARG A 27 -5.74 -23.76 2.51
N LEU A 28 -6.22 -22.89 3.40
CA LEU A 28 -6.85 -21.62 3.03
C LEU A 28 -5.90 -20.73 2.20
N HIS A 29 -4.63 -20.65 2.59
CA HIS A 29 -3.62 -19.92 1.84
C HIS A 29 -3.44 -20.49 0.42
N ALA A 30 -3.37 -21.82 0.29
CA ALA A 30 -3.25 -22.49 -1.00
C ALA A 30 -4.49 -22.26 -1.89
N GLU A 31 -5.70 -22.40 -1.33
CA GLU A 31 -6.96 -22.15 -2.03
C GLU A 31 -7.06 -20.69 -2.50
N CYS A 32 -6.75 -19.74 -1.63
CA CYS A 32 -6.73 -18.32 -1.98
C CYS A 32 -5.69 -18.01 -3.06
N THR A 33 -4.50 -18.60 -2.97
CA THR A 33 -3.43 -18.43 -3.98
C THR A 33 -3.86 -19.00 -5.33
N ALA A 34 -4.49 -20.17 -5.36
CA ALA A 34 -4.98 -20.81 -6.57
C ALA A 34 -6.17 -20.07 -7.20
N ALA A 35 -7.03 -19.46 -6.38
CA ALA A 35 -8.17 -18.68 -6.84
C ALA A 35 -7.78 -17.32 -7.45
N LEU A 36 -6.57 -16.83 -7.15
CA LEU A 36 -6.05 -15.61 -7.76
C LEU A 36 -5.52 -15.91 -9.17
N PRO A 37 -6.00 -15.22 -10.22
CA PRO A 37 -5.46 -15.41 -11.56
C PRO A 37 -3.97 -15.04 -11.57
N GLY A 38 -3.12 -16.01 -11.90
CA GLY A 38 -1.65 -15.95 -11.82
C GLY A 38 -0.98 -14.90 -12.72
N ASP A 39 -1.75 -14.16 -13.52
CA ASP A 39 -1.26 -13.22 -14.53
C ASP A 39 -1.74 -11.77 -14.34
N ARG A 40 -2.23 -11.40 -13.16
CA ARG A 40 -2.35 -9.96 -12.87
C ARG A 40 -0.96 -9.40 -12.61
N LYS A 41 -0.32 -8.88 -13.68
CA LYS A 41 0.73 -7.86 -13.54
C LYS A 41 0.26 -6.91 -12.45
N PRO A 42 1.01 -6.77 -11.35
CA PRO A 42 0.55 -6.06 -10.17
C PRO A 42 0.22 -4.64 -10.62
N GLY A 43 -1.09 -4.35 -10.63
CA GLY A 43 -1.63 -3.18 -11.31
C GLY A 43 -0.90 -1.93 -10.84
N HIS A 44 -0.53 -1.07 -11.78
CA HIS A 44 0.02 0.22 -11.43
C HIS A 44 -1.12 1.13 -11.00
N VAL A 45 -1.08 1.61 -9.76
CA VAL A 45 -2.06 2.56 -9.22
C VAL A 45 -1.48 3.96 -9.21
N HIS A 46 -2.30 4.97 -9.48
CA HIS A 46 -1.91 6.36 -9.34
C HIS A 46 -1.77 6.73 -7.86
N VAL A 47 -0.61 7.29 -7.49
CA VAL A 47 -0.30 7.65 -6.08
C VAL A 47 -0.11 9.15 -5.88
N GLY A 48 -0.56 9.97 -6.85
CA GLY A 48 -0.46 11.43 -6.82
C GLY A 48 0.69 11.99 -7.66
N LEU A 49 0.88 13.31 -7.61
CA LEU A 49 1.91 14.00 -8.38
C LEU A 49 3.28 13.92 -7.69
N CYS A 50 4.35 14.01 -8.48
CA CYS A 50 5.72 14.09 -8.01
C CYS A 50 5.97 15.44 -7.31
N PRO A 51 6.36 15.45 -6.02
CA PRO A 51 6.65 16.69 -5.30
C PRO A 51 8.08 17.19 -5.48
N ALA A 52 8.94 16.48 -6.23
CA ALA A 52 10.33 16.88 -6.41
C ALA A 52 10.44 18.20 -7.18
N VAL A 53 11.43 19.01 -6.81
CA VAL A 53 11.81 20.23 -7.54
C VAL A 53 13.06 19.92 -8.35
N LEU A 54 12.99 20.14 -9.66
CA LEU A 54 14.09 19.96 -10.61
C LEU A 54 14.31 21.29 -11.34
N ASP A 55 15.53 21.80 -11.33
CA ASP A 55 15.89 23.10 -11.94
C ASP A 55 14.94 24.23 -11.51
N ASP A 56 14.74 24.37 -10.18
CA ASP A 56 13.84 25.33 -9.53
C ASP A 56 12.36 25.27 -9.99
N ARG A 57 11.96 24.18 -10.66
CA ARG A 57 10.59 23.95 -11.10
C ARG A 57 10.02 22.66 -10.51
N PRO A 58 8.75 22.68 -10.05
CA PRO A 58 8.12 21.47 -9.54
C PRO A 58 7.91 20.47 -10.66
N CYS A 59 8.27 19.21 -10.44
CA CYS A 59 8.17 18.15 -11.44
C CYS A 59 6.71 17.85 -11.79
N CYS A 60 5.84 17.71 -10.78
CA CYS A 60 4.40 17.48 -10.93
C CYS A 60 3.99 16.27 -11.80
N ALA A 61 4.92 15.40 -12.17
CA ALA A 61 4.60 14.22 -12.97
C ALA A 61 3.74 13.22 -12.20
N GLN A 62 2.74 12.62 -12.86
CA GLN A 62 1.90 11.60 -12.25
C GLN A 62 2.73 10.37 -11.85
N LEU A 63 2.75 10.05 -10.55
CA LEU A 63 3.41 8.86 -10.03
C LEU A 63 2.48 7.65 -10.10
N THR A 64 3.07 6.48 -10.32
CA THR A 64 2.42 5.19 -10.18
C THR A 64 3.19 4.26 -9.26
N ALA A 65 2.48 3.42 -8.52
CA ALA A 65 3.05 2.39 -7.65
C ALA A 65 2.49 1.03 -8.05
N SER A 66 3.26 -0.02 -7.84
CA SER A 66 2.81 -1.40 -8.02
C SER A 66 2.75 -2.09 -6.66
N ALA A 67 1.71 -2.89 -6.42
CA ALA A 67 1.58 -3.64 -5.15
C ALA A 67 2.72 -4.64 -4.90
N ALA A 68 3.47 -5.01 -5.94
CA ALA A 68 4.61 -5.92 -5.82
C ALA A 68 5.96 -5.21 -5.59
N SER A 69 5.97 -3.89 -5.41
CA SER A 69 7.21 -3.10 -5.24
C SER A 69 7.08 -2.11 -4.10
N HIS A 70 8.05 -2.13 -3.19
CA HIS A 70 8.21 -1.10 -2.15
C HIS A 70 8.97 0.14 -2.65
N ARG A 71 9.10 0.29 -3.97
CA ARG A 71 9.81 1.39 -4.63
C ARG A 71 8.86 2.12 -5.58
N ILE A 72 8.83 3.44 -5.46
CA ILE A 72 8.20 4.36 -6.41
C ILE A 72 9.33 5.17 -7.05
N ARG A 73 9.32 5.31 -8.38
CA ARG A 73 10.24 6.15 -9.15
C ARG A 73 9.44 7.10 -10.02
N CYS A 74 9.80 8.38 -10.00
CA CYS A 74 9.28 9.34 -10.96
C CYS A 74 9.92 9.08 -12.33
N GLY A 75 9.12 8.78 -13.34
CA GLY A 75 9.60 8.61 -14.71
C GLY A 75 10.18 9.90 -15.34
N SER A 76 9.78 11.08 -14.84
CA SER A 76 10.18 12.37 -15.41
C SER A 76 11.46 12.94 -14.80
N CYS A 77 11.56 13.02 -13.47
CA CYS A 77 12.75 13.57 -12.80
C CYS A 77 13.70 12.51 -12.22
N GLY A 78 13.32 11.23 -12.26
CA GLY A 78 14.14 10.14 -11.74
C GLY A 78 14.18 10.01 -10.21
N THR A 79 13.56 10.92 -9.45
CA THR A 79 13.49 10.82 -7.99
C THR A 79 12.82 9.51 -7.56
N GLU A 80 13.33 8.90 -6.48
CA GLU A 80 12.88 7.60 -5.99
C GLU A 80 12.55 7.61 -4.50
N TRP A 81 11.56 6.80 -4.13
CA TRP A 81 11.14 6.57 -2.75
C TRP A 81 11.14 5.06 -2.48
N VAL A 82 12.05 4.62 -1.62
CA VAL A 82 12.26 3.20 -1.30
C VAL A 82 11.89 2.95 0.16
N GLY A 83 10.99 2.00 0.38
CA GLY A 83 10.54 1.59 1.71
C GLY A 83 9.44 2.47 2.31
N MET A 84 8.84 1.96 3.39
CA MET A 84 7.63 2.53 4.00
C MET A 84 7.83 3.95 4.55
N ASP A 85 8.99 4.27 5.10
CA ASP A 85 9.27 5.62 5.62
C ASP A 85 9.36 6.68 4.51
N ALA A 86 10.02 6.34 3.40
CA ALA A 86 10.09 7.23 2.24
C ALA A 86 8.69 7.46 1.63
N TRP A 87 7.83 6.44 1.63
CA TRP A 87 6.44 6.56 1.17
C TRP A 87 5.60 7.46 2.08
N ARG A 88 5.77 7.36 3.40
CA ARG A 88 5.15 8.31 4.35
C ARG A 88 5.61 9.74 4.10
N GLY A 89 6.90 9.94 3.86
CA GLY A 89 7.46 11.24 3.50
C GLY A 89 6.87 11.79 2.20
N LEU A 90 6.79 10.97 1.16
CA LEU A 90 6.14 11.30 -0.11
C LEU A 90 4.69 11.75 0.10
N ARG A 91 3.91 10.99 0.88
CA ARG A 91 2.50 11.29 1.12
C ARG A 91 2.29 12.65 1.78
N ARG A 92 3.10 12.98 2.79
CA ARG A 92 3.07 14.30 3.44
C ARG A 92 3.43 15.43 2.48
N ALA A 93 4.44 15.22 1.63
CA ALA A 93 4.84 16.21 0.63
C ALA A 93 3.74 16.45 -0.42
N GLN A 94 3.01 15.40 -0.81
CA GLN A 94 1.87 15.51 -1.74
C GLN A 94 0.66 16.23 -1.13
N GLU A 95 0.39 16.01 0.17
CA GLU A 95 -0.67 16.72 0.91
C GLU A 95 -0.39 18.22 1.02
N GLY A 96 0.88 18.62 1.15
CA GLY A 96 1.29 20.03 1.08
C GLY A 96 1.02 20.70 -0.28
N THR A 97 0.92 19.90 -1.35
CA THR A 97 0.70 20.37 -2.74
C THR A 97 -0.78 20.31 -3.14
N ALA A 98 -1.60 19.47 -2.48
CA ALA A 98 -3.00 19.25 -2.83
C ALA A 98 -3.94 20.33 -2.25
N SER A 99 -4.10 21.43 -2.97
CA SER A 99 -5.30 22.28 -2.86
C SER A 99 -6.51 21.52 -3.45
N PRO A 100 -7.70 21.51 -2.82
CA PRO A 100 -8.73 20.52 -3.12
C PRO A 100 -9.54 20.85 -4.38
N VAL A 101 -9.33 20.11 -5.47
CA VAL A 101 -10.34 19.94 -6.52
C VAL A 101 -11.07 18.62 -6.27
N ARG A 102 -12.30 18.73 -5.75
CA ARG A 102 -13.29 17.64 -5.73
C ARG A 102 -13.63 17.26 -7.17
N SER A 103 -13.29 16.05 -7.59
CA SER A 103 -13.96 15.41 -8.74
C SER A 103 -15.24 14.73 -8.26
N THR A 104 -16.38 15.36 -8.52
CA THR A 104 -17.68 14.70 -8.53
C THR A 104 -17.78 13.85 -9.80
N ALA A 105 -17.71 12.53 -9.65
CA ALA A 105 -18.19 11.61 -10.68
C ALA A 105 -19.69 11.40 -10.48
N ALA A 106 -20.50 11.99 -11.36
CA ALA A 106 -21.90 11.64 -11.54
C ALA A 106 -21.99 10.55 -12.61
N ILE A 107 -22.56 9.41 -12.24
CA ILE A 107 -23.03 8.35 -13.13
C ILE A 107 -24.50 8.64 -13.40
N GLY A 108 -24.87 8.81 -14.67
CA GLY A 108 -26.22 8.98 -15.17
C GLY A 108 -26.25 8.75 -16.66
#